data_AF-A0A402AXX5-F1
#
_entry.id   AF-A0A402AXX5-F1
#
_cell.length_a   1.000
_cell.length_b   1.000
_cell.length_c   1.000
_cell.angle_alpha   90.00
_cell.angle_beta   90.00
_cell.angle_gamma   90.00
#
_symmetry.space_group_name_H-M   'P 1'
#
loop_
_entity.id
_entity.type
_entity.pdbx_description
1 polymer ?
#
loop_
_entity_poly.entity_id
_entity_poly.type
_entity_poly.pdbx_seq_one_letter_code
_entity_poly.pdbx_strand_id
1 'polypeptide(L)'
;MADDARIAELTALRENEVRCIRVLAACRRFAVNVGGAAGNYATFAQNEEVLLQSFHDIELAHASPDGRYDQLFAQRCQRAGLTAADVHMLRTRWQSLETEDDF
;
A
#
# COMPACT_ATOMS: atom_id res chain seq x y z
N MET A 1 -23.95 4.38 -7.50
CA MET A 1 -23.67 3.23 -8.38
C MET A 1 -22.17 2.97 -8.53
N ALA A 2 -21.32 3.98 -8.75
CA ALA A 2 -19.86 3.79 -8.75
C ALA A 2 -19.29 3.47 -7.34
N ASP A 3 -19.83 4.09 -6.30
CA ASP A 3 -19.40 3.86 -4.91
C ASP A 3 -19.66 2.44 -4.41
N ASP A 4 -20.81 1.84 -4.71
CA ASP A 4 -21.13 0.47 -4.30
C ASP A 4 -20.18 -0.56 -4.90
N ALA A 5 -19.82 -0.40 -6.18
CA ALA A 5 -18.87 -1.28 -6.85
C ALA A 5 -17.47 -1.18 -6.20
N ARG A 6 -17.01 0.03 -5.93
CA ARG A 6 -15.72 0.27 -5.27
C ARG A 6 -15.69 -0.27 -3.84
N ILE A 7 -16.77 -0.11 -3.08
CA ILE A 7 -16.89 -0.67 -1.72
C ILE A 7 -16.87 -2.21 -1.75
N ALA A 8 -17.53 -2.82 -2.72
CA ALA A 8 -17.51 -4.28 -2.90
C ALA A 8 -16.11 -4.79 -3.26
N GLU A 9 -15.38 -4.09 -4.14
CA GLU A 9 -13.99 -4.42 -4.51
C GLU A 9 -13.04 -4.31 -3.31
N LEU A 10 -13.13 -3.22 -2.54
CA LEU A 10 -12.35 -3.03 -1.32
C LEU A 10 -12.66 -4.09 -0.27
N THR A 11 -13.93 -4.48 -0.13
CA THR A 11 -14.34 -5.55 0.78
C THR A 11 -13.78 -6.90 0.33
N ALA A 12 -13.89 -7.24 -0.96
CA ALA A 12 -13.32 -8.47 -1.52
C ALA A 12 -11.79 -8.51 -1.38
N LEU A 13 -11.12 -7.37 -1.54
CA LEU A 13 -9.69 -7.24 -1.29
C LEU A 13 -9.35 -7.48 0.19
N ARG A 14 -10.11 -6.88 1.11
CA ARG A 14 -9.96 -7.11 2.55
C ARG A 14 -10.21 -8.57 2.92
N GLU A 15 -11.18 -9.25 2.36
CA GLU A 15 -11.46 -10.65 2.69
C GLU A 15 -10.37 -11.60 2.16
N ASN A 16 -9.67 -11.21 1.08
CA ASN A 16 -8.60 -12.02 0.50
C ASN A 16 -7.24 -11.77 1.17
N GLU A 17 -7.06 -12.38 2.35
CA GLU A 17 -5.83 -12.29 3.13
C GLU A 17 -4.57 -12.65 2.32
N VAL A 18 -4.61 -13.74 1.55
CA VAL A 18 -3.45 -14.23 0.77
C VAL A 18 -3.02 -13.20 -0.26
N ARG A 19 -3.99 -12.58 -0.96
CA ARG A 19 -3.72 -11.51 -1.92
C ARG A 19 -3.09 -10.30 -1.22
N CYS A 20 -3.65 -9.85 -0.09
CA CYS A 20 -3.08 -8.75 0.68
C CYS A 20 -1.63 -9.01 1.09
N ILE A 21 -1.35 -10.17 1.70
CA ILE A 21 0.00 -10.49 2.16
C ILE A 21 0.99 -10.56 0.99
N ARG A 22 0.60 -11.12 -0.16
CA ARG A 22 1.46 -11.18 -1.35
C ARG A 22 1.83 -9.80 -1.88
N VAL A 23 0.85 -8.90 -2.00
CA VAL A 23 1.08 -7.53 -2.46
C VAL A 23 1.98 -6.80 -1.45
N LEU A 24 1.64 -6.83 -0.16
CA LEU A 24 2.42 -6.18 0.90
C LEU A 24 3.88 -6.70 0.95
N ALA A 25 4.08 -8.01 0.72
CA ALA A 25 5.43 -8.59 0.67
C ALA A 25 6.22 -8.14 -0.56
N ALA A 26 5.56 -7.86 -1.69
CA ALA A 26 6.19 -7.25 -2.85
C ALA A 26 6.58 -5.78 -2.56
N CYS A 27 5.70 -5.02 -1.90
CA CYS A 27 5.98 -3.65 -1.46
C CYS A 27 7.19 -3.58 -0.50
N ARG A 28 7.37 -4.59 0.36
CA ARG A 28 8.56 -4.69 1.22
C ARG A 28 9.86 -4.79 0.42
N ARG A 29 9.90 -5.66 -0.59
CA ARG A 29 11.10 -5.82 -1.44
C ARG A 29 11.45 -4.51 -2.14
N PHE A 30 10.43 -3.79 -2.58
CA PHE A 30 10.58 -2.45 -3.12
C PHE A 30 11.15 -1.47 -2.09
N ALA A 31 10.56 -1.36 -0.89
CA ALA A 31 11.03 -0.46 0.16
C ALA A 31 12.52 -0.71 0.53
N VAL A 32 12.93 -1.98 0.62
CA VAL A 32 14.33 -2.36 0.89
C VAL A 32 15.27 -1.97 -0.25
N ASN A 33 14.87 -2.19 -1.50
CA ASN A 33 15.69 -1.87 -2.67
C ASN A 33 15.86 -0.35 -2.85
N VAL A 34 14.80 0.43 -2.67
CA VAL A 34 14.85 1.90 -2.79
C VAL A 34 15.62 2.54 -1.63
N GLY A 35 15.42 2.04 -0.40
CA GLY A 35 16.14 2.52 0.78
C GLY A 35 17.66 2.27 0.73
N GLY A 36 18.12 1.30 -0.05
CA GLY A 36 19.54 0.93 -0.16
C GLY A 36 20.30 1.56 -1.33
N ALA A 37 19.66 1.81 -2.49
CA ALA A 37 20.40 2.05 -3.73
C ALA A 37 20.18 3.43 -4.40
N ALA A 38 19.07 4.14 -4.13
CA ALA A 38 18.68 5.25 -5.00
C ALA A 38 18.30 6.57 -4.29
N GLY A 39 18.26 6.56 -2.95
CA GLY A 39 17.88 7.75 -2.17
C GLY A 39 16.41 8.17 -2.41
N ASN A 40 15.95 9.15 -1.64
CA ASN A 40 14.55 9.57 -1.65
C ASN A 40 14.07 10.25 -2.95
N TYR A 41 14.91 10.36 -3.99
CA TYR A 41 14.66 11.12 -5.23
C TYR A 41 14.74 10.27 -6.51
N ALA A 42 14.78 8.95 -6.40
CA ALA A 42 14.74 8.09 -7.59
C ALA A 42 13.38 8.19 -8.29
N THR A 43 13.40 8.45 -9.61
CA THR A 43 12.21 8.38 -10.47
C THR A 43 11.63 6.97 -10.41
N PHE A 44 10.32 6.86 -10.21
CA PHE A 44 9.67 5.56 -10.16
C PHE A 44 9.73 4.86 -11.52
N ALA A 45 10.06 3.58 -11.52
CA ALA A 45 9.75 2.73 -12.65
C ALA A 45 8.24 2.43 -12.66
N GLN A 46 7.64 2.21 -13.83
CA GLN A 46 6.22 1.88 -13.99
C GLN A 46 5.74 0.71 -13.08
N ASN A 47 6.63 -0.24 -12.80
CA ASN A 47 6.35 -1.38 -11.93
C ASN A 47 6.15 -0.98 -10.46
N GLU A 48 6.78 0.12 -10.05
CA GLU A 48 6.82 0.64 -8.68
C GLU A 48 5.57 1.47 -8.38
N GLU A 49 5.11 2.27 -9.35
CA GLU A 49 3.83 2.97 -9.29
C GLU A 49 2.66 1.99 -9.10
N VAL A 50 2.62 0.90 -9.88
CA VAL A 50 1.59 -0.15 -9.75
C VAL A 50 1.62 -0.82 -8.37
N LEU A 51 2.82 -1.01 -7.79
CA LEU A 51 2.97 -1.57 -6.45
C LEU A 51 2.52 -0.59 -5.35
N LEU A 52 2.80 0.70 -5.51
CA LEU A 52 2.34 1.74 -4.57
C LEU A 52 0.84 1.95 -4.65
N GLN A 53 0.26 1.94 -5.85
CA GLN A 53 -1.19 1.95 -6.04
C GLN A 53 -1.84 0.73 -5.38
N SER A 54 -1.29 -0.46 -5.60
CA SER A 54 -1.79 -1.69 -4.97
C SER A 54 -1.68 -1.65 -3.44
N PHE A 55 -0.64 -1.02 -2.89
CA PHE A 55 -0.50 -0.78 -1.45
C PHE A 55 -1.59 0.17 -0.95
N HIS A 56 -1.83 1.28 -1.66
CA HIS A 56 -2.85 2.25 -1.32
C HIS A 56 -4.26 1.64 -1.37
N ASP A 57 -4.57 0.81 -2.37
CA ASP A 57 -5.85 0.09 -2.44
C ASP A 57 -6.08 -0.82 -1.23
N ILE A 58 -5.01 -1.49 -0.76
CA ILE A 58 -5.08 -2.30 0.46
C ILE A 58 -5.28 -1.41 1.68
N GLU A 59 -4.60 -0.27 1.77
CA GLU A 59 -4.81 0.69 2.85
C GLU A 59 -6.26 1.18 2.87
N LEU A 60 -6.82 1.59 1.72
CA LEU A 60 -8.23 1.97 1.59
C LEU A 60 -9.19 0.83 1.97
N ALA A 61 -8.86 -0.41 1.61
CA ALA A 61 -9.68 -1.57 1.98
C ALA A 61 -9.75 -1.81 3.50
N HIS A 62 -8.77 -1.31 4.24
CA HIS A 62 -8.70 -1.37 5.70
C HIS A 62 -8.98 -0.04 6.37
N ALA A 63 -9.15 1.05 5.62
CA ALA A 63 -9.59 2.32 6.17
C ALA A 63 -11.02 2.19 6.68
N SER A 64 -11.23 2.51 7.95
CA SER A 64 -12.54 2.53 8.57
C SER A 64 -12.63 3.78 9.45
N PRO A 65 -13.75 4.53 9.42
CA PRO A 65 -13.90 5.72 10.26
C PRO A 65 -13.76 5.39 11.76
N ASP A 66 -14.17 4.18 12.15
CA ASP A 66 -14.07 3.67 13.53
C ASP A 66 -12.78 2.89 13.82
N GLY A 67 -11.80 2.85 12.89
CA GLY A 67 -10.53 2.13 13.06
C GLY A 67 -10.64 0.61 13.18
N ARG A 68 -11.80 0.02 12.86
CA ARG A 68 -12.11 -1.40 13.08
C ARG A 68 -11.12 -2.37 12.43
N TYR A 69 -10.53 -1.98 11.31
CA TYR A 69 -9.61 -2.85 10.55
C TYR A 69 -8.14 -2.45 10.70
N ASP A 70 -7.82 -1.46 11.53
CA ASP A 70 -6.44 -0.97 11.72
C ASP A 70 -5.53 -2.09 12.26
N GLN A 71 -6.04 -2.85 13.24
CA GLN A 71 -5.32 -4.00 13.79
C GLN A 71 -5.15 -5.11 12.75
N LEU A 72 -6.16 -5.35 11.90
CA LEU A 72 -6.09 -6.34 10.83
C LEU A 72 -5.04 -5.94 9.77
N PHE A 73 -4.99 -4.66 9.41
CA PHE A 73 -3.97 -4.13 8.52
C PHE A 73 -2.56 -4.27 9.12
N ALA A 74 -2.38 -3.88 10.37
CA ALA A 74 -1.10 -4.01 11.07
C ALA A 74 -0.61 -5.47 11.11
N GLN A 75 -1.51 -6.42 11.40
CA GLN A 75 -1.19 -7.86 11.38
C GLN A 75 -0.77 -8.34 9.99
N ARG A 76 -1.43 -7.86 8.94
CA ARG A 76 -1.09 -8.21 7.54
C ARG A 76 0.26 -7.65 7.13
N CYS A 77 0.55 -6.40 7.49
CA CYS A 77 1.86 -5.79 7.29
C CYS A 77 2.96 -6.58 8.00
N GLN A 78 2.75 -6.96 9.27
CA GLN A 78 3.70 -7.78 10.01
C GLN A 78 3.93 -9.15 9.35
N ARG A 79 2.87 -9.83 8.88
CA ARG A 79 2.98 -11.13 8.19
C ARG A 79 3.67 -11.03 6.83
N ALA A 80 3.54 -9.88 6.16
CA ALA A 80 4.29 -9.55 4.95
C ALA A 80 5.76 -9.16 5.23
N GLY A 81 6.13 -9.00 6.51
CA GLY A 81 7.46 -8.57 6.93
C GLY A 81 7.72 -7.08 6.80
N LEU A 82 6.67 -6.26 6.64
CA LEU A 82 6.77 -4.81 6.65
C LEU A 82 6.91 -4.31 8.09
N THR A 83 7.89 -3.44 8.31
CA THR A 83 8.02 -2.68 9.55
C THR A 83 7.16 -1.41 9.50
N ALA A 84 6.97 -0.76 10.66
CA ALA A 84 6.30 0.54 10.71
C ALA A 84 7.03 1.60 9.85
N ALA A 85 8.36 1.53 9.77
CA ALA A 85 9.16 2.42 8.94
C ALA A 85 8.91 2.18 7.44
N ASP A 86 8.80 0.92 7.00
CA ASP A 86 8.47 0.58 5.61
C ASP A 86 7.07 1.09 5.24
N VAL A 87 6.09 0.87 6.11
CA VAL A 87 4.71 1.36 5.91
C VAL A 87 4.68 2.88 5.82
N HIS A 88 5.40 3.57 6.69
CA HIS A 88 5.49 5.04 6.65
C HIS A 88 6.14 5.52 5.35
N MET A 89 7.25 4.90 4.94
CA MET A 89 7.92 5.22 3.67
C MET A 89 6.97 5.04 2.47
N LEU A 90 6.28 3.90 2.37
CA LEU A 90 5.35 3.61 1.27
C LEU A 90 4.22 4.65 1.20
N ARG A 91 3.67 5.06 2.35
CA ARG A 91 2.66 6.14 2.44
C ARG A 91 3.21 7.48 1.96
N THR A 92 4.39 7.87 2.43
CA THR A 92 5.03 9.12 2.01
C THR A 92 5.32 9.12 0.51
N ARG A 93 5.77 7.99 -0.05
CA ARG A 93 6.02 7.84 -1.48
C ARG A 93 4.76 7.96 -2.33
N TRP A 94 3.67 7.35 -1.89
CA TRP A 94 2.37 7.48 -2.55
C TRP A 94 1.89 8.94 -2.56
N GLN A 95 2.01 9.65 -1.44
CA GLN A 95 1.64 11.07 -1.36
C GLN A 95 2.47 11.96 -2.30
N SER A 96 3.76 11.66 -2.48
CA SER A 96 4.60 12.36 -3.45
C SER A 96 4.12 12.14 -4.89
N LEU A 97 3.77 10.90 -5.25
CA LEU A 97 3.21 10.58 -6.57
C LEU A 97 1.90 11.33 -6.84
N GLU A 98 0.95 11.33 -5.90
CA GLU A 98 -0.30 12.06 -6.06
C GLU A 98 -0.08 13.57 -6.21
N THR A 99 0.99 14.11 -5.63
CA THR A 99 1.33 15.54 -5.75
C THR A 99 2.02 15.85 -7.08
N GLU A 100 2.73 14.89 -7.69
CA GLU A 100 3.41 15.05 -8.99
C GLU A 100 2.44 14.92 -10.18
N ASP A 101 1.36 14.14 -10.07
CA ASP A 101 0.32 13.99 -11.11
C ASP A 101 -0.63 15.21 -11.25
N ASP A 102 -0.63 16.12 -10.27
CA ASP A 102 -1.55 17.29 -10.21
C ASP A 102 -0.98 18.58 -10.88
N PHE A 103 0.15 18.47 -11.63
CA PHE A 103 0.82 19.61 -12.30
C PHE A 103 0.94 19.50 -13.82
#